data_AF-A0A5C3EDN6-F1
#
_entry.id   AF-A0A5C3EDN6-F1
#
_cell.length_a   1.000
_cell.length_b   1.000
_cell.length_c   1.000
_cell.angle_alpha   90.00
_cell.angle_beta   90.00
_cell.angle_gamma   90.00
#
_symmetry.space_group_name_H-M   'P 1'
#
loop_
_entity.id
_entity.type
_entity.pdbx_description
1 polymer ?
#
loop_
_entity_poly.entity_id
_entity_poly.type
_entity_poly.pdbx_seq_one_letter_code
_entity_poly.pdbx_strand_id
1 'polypeptide(L)'
;MVRSFPNIVITGTPGTGKSTHSSLLASTYSPSSSSSIHPLRQIDVGVVVKKEGFYTEYLEEWQSYEVNEDQLLDHLEPLTGNKAPEPKDSDEFDEAELIQAREAEEGDERGGLVLDWHTCDVWPERWVDLVVVLRCDHSVLWERLEKRGYPLKKIQENNEAEIMGVVADDARSSYPAEAIVELRSQESGDVEENVDRIIQWIHAWRTARGLE
;
A
#
# COMPACT_ATOMS: atom_id res chain seq x y z
N MET A 1 -20.49 -1.38 1.95
CA MET A 1 -20.07 0.01 1.65
C MET A 1 -19.07 -0.09 0.54
N VAL A 2 -19.38 0.51 -0.60
CA VAL A 2 -18.57 0.42 -1.82
C VAL A 2 -17.62 1.62 -1.91
N ARG A 3 -16.33 1.37 -2.08
CA ARG A 3 -15.30 2.42 -2.21
C ARG A 3 -15.25 3.02 -3.62
N SER A 4 -14.91 4.30 -3.72
CA SER A 4 -14.75 5.03 -4.99
C SER A 4 -13.30 5.17 -5.45
N PHE A 5 -12.35 4.91 -4.56
CA PHE A 5 -10.93 4.90 -4.83
C PHE A 5 -10.32 3.56 -4.40
N PRO A 6 -9.33 3.06 -5.15
CA PRO A 6 -8.69 1.79 -4.83
C PRO A 6 -7.87 1.91 -3.54
N ASN A 7 -7.78 0.81 -2.81
CA ASN A 7 -6.78 0.66 -1.76
C ASN A 7 -5.55 -0.04 -2.33
N ILE A 8 -4.39 0.52 -2.04
CA ILE A 8 -3.12 0.10 -2.61
C ILE A 8 -2.18 -0.24 -1.46
N VAL A 9 -1.59 -1.41 -1.50
CA VAL A 9 -0.49 -1.79 -0.61
C VAL A 9 0.82 -1.43 -1.30
N ILE A 10 1.67 -0.67 -0.62
CA ILE A 10 3.07 -0.46 -1.02
C ILE A 10 3.94 -1.22 -0.02
N THR A 11 4.49 -2.34 -0.48
CA THR A 11 5.30 -3.25 0.32
C THR A 11 6.70 -3.45 -0.26
N GLY A 12 7.54 -4.18 0.46
CA GLY A 12 8.93 -4.46 0.12
C GLY A 12 9.82 -4.38 1.34
N THR A 13 11.04 -4.89 1.20
CA THR A 13 12.03 -4.93 2.29
C THR A 13 12.28 -3.53 2.88
N PRO A 14 12.46 -3.38 4.20
CA PRO A 14 12.85 -2.09 4.79
C PRO A 14 14.05 -1.45 4.06
N GLY A 15 13.88 -0.22 3.56
CA GLY A 15 14.90 0.51 2.79
C GLY A 15 14.67 0.59 1.27
N THR A 16 13.71 -0.17 0.73
CA THR A 16 13.38 -0.14 -0.72
C THR A 16 12.72 1.15 -1.19
N GLY A 17 12.10 1.93 -0.29
CA GLY A 17 11.56 3.26 -0.62
C GLY A 17 10.05 3.44 -0.42
N LYS A 18 9.37 2.49 0.23
CA LYS A 18 7.90 2.48 0.43
C LYS A 18 7.31 3.84 0.83
N SER A 19 7.75 4.38 1.97
CA SER A 19 7.24 5.64 2.52
C SER A 19 7.45 6.84 1.61
N THR A 20 8.49 6.82 0.76
CA THR A 20 8.72 7.87 -0.24
C THR A 20 7.71 7.74 -1.39
N HIS A 21 7.44 6.53 -1.87
CA HIS A 21 6.46 6.29 -2.94
C HIS A 21 5.04 6.60 -2.46
N SER A 22 4.65 6.10 -1.30
CA SER A 22 3.31 6.31 -0.74
C SER A 22 3.03 7.79 -0.47
N SER A 23 3.99 8.52 0.08
CA SER A 23 3.86 9.95 0.35
C SER A 23 3.77 10.76 -0.95
N LEU A 24 4.62 10.46 -1.93
CA LEU A 24 4.58 11.14 -3.23
C LEU A 24 3.29 10.82 -3.99
N LEU A 25 2.85 9.56 -4.00
CA LEU A 25 1.60 9.14 -4.62
C LEU A 25 0.40 9.87 -4.03
N ALA A 26 0.27 9.89 -2.70
CA ALA A 26 -0.87 10.52 -2.02
C ALA A 26 -0.91 12.05 -2.23
N SER A 27 0.26 12.70 -2.33
CA SER A 27 0.35 14.14 -2.55
C SER A 27 0.21 14.57 -4.02
N THR A 28 0.59 13.70 -4.96
CA THR A 28 0.61 14.01 -6.40
C THR A 28 -0.70 13.64 -7.09
N TYR A 29 -1.37 12.56 -6.67
CA TYR A 29 -2.60 12.13 -7.30
C TYR A 29 -3.71 13.17 -7.12
N SER A 30 -4.25 13.62 -8.25
CA SER A 30 -5.40 14.52 -8.31
C SER A 30 -6.47 13.88 -9.19
N PRO A 31 -7.71 13.69 -8.68
CA PRO A 31 -8.78 13.13 -9.48
C PRO A 31 -9.21 14.13 -10.55
N SER A 32 -9.71 13.63 -11.69
CA SER A 32 -10.20 14.49 -12.79
C SER A 32 -11.44 15.33 -12.41
N SER A 33 -12.15 14.94 -11.35
CA SER A 33 -13.28 15.65 -10.76
C SER A 33 -12.80 16.67 -9.72
N SER A 34 -13.31 17.91 -9.77
CA SER A 34 -12.94 19.09 -8.97
C SER A 34 -13.17 19.02 -7.44
N SER A 35 -13.01 17.85 -6.82
CA SER A 35 -13.10 17.70 -5.36
C SER A 35 -11.89 18.32 -4.67
N SER A 36 -12.13 19.02 -3.57
CA SER A 36 -11.13 19.71 -2.75
C SER A 36 -10.42 18.79 -1.75
N ILE A 37 -10.77 17.50 -1.70
CA ILE A 37 -10.19 16.50 -0.79
C ILE A 37 -9.20 15.63 -1.56
N HIS A 38 -8.01 15.41 -0.98
CA HIS A 38 -7.05 14.41 -1.47
C HIS A 38 -7.67 13.01 -1.33
N PRO A 39 -7.97 12.32 -2.43
CA PRO A 39 -8.73 11.08 -2.36
C PRO A 39 -7.87 9.88 -1.96
N LEU A 40 -6.54 10.01 -2.03
CA LEU A 40 -5.60 9.00 -1.54
C LEU A 40 -5.00 9.43 -0.21
N ARG A 41 -4.97 8.52 0.75
CA ARG A 41 -4.46 8.75 2.10
C ARG A 41 -3.39 7.73 2.43
N GLN A 42 -2.18 8.22 2.68
CA GLN A 42 -1.11 7.38 3.18
C GLN A 42 -1.40 6.95 4.62
N ILE A 43 -1.32 5.65 4.86
CA ILE A 43 -1.29 5.04 6.19
C ILE A 43 0.10 4.44 6.38
N ASP A 44 0.97 5.15 7.11
CA ASP A 44 2.22 4.57 7.61
C ASP A 44 1.87 3.68 8.80
N VAL A 45 1.85 2.37 8.56
CA VAL A 45 1.44 1.37 9.55
C VAL A 45 2.38 1.38 10.76
N GLY A 46 3.67 1.61 10.54
CA GLY A 46 4.65 1.71 11.63
C GLY A 46 4.38 2.90 12.56
N VAL A 47 3.87 4.01 12.03
CA VAL A 47 3.45 5.17 12.83
C VAL A 47 2.14 4.88 13.57
N VAL A 48 1.15 4.30 12.90
CA VAL A 48 -0.16 3.96 13.51
C VAL A 48 0.03 3.00 14.67
N VAL A 49 0.76 1.89 14.46
CA VAL A 49 1.04 0.89 15.50
C VAL A 49 1.65 1.53 16.75
N LYS A 50 2.64 2.41 16.58
CA LYS A 50 3.30 3.08 17.71
C LYS A 50 2.39 4.07 18.42
N LYS A 51 1.61 4.84 17.66
CA LYS A 51 0.74 5.91 18.19
C LYS A 51 -0.44 5.34 18.96
N GLU A 52 -1.09 4.33 18.40
CA GLU A 52 -2.31 3.74 18.96
C GLU A 52 -2.01 2.58 19.93
N GLY A 53 -0.77 2.09 19.96
CA GLY A 53 -0.34 1.06 20.90
C GLY A 53 -0.68 -0.37 20.46
N PHE A 54 -0.78 -0.63 19.15
CA PHE A 54 -1.14 -1.94 18.59
C PHE A 54 0.06 -2.90 18.54
N TYR A 55 0.68 -3.15 19.70
CA TYR A 55 1.81 -4.06 19.84
C TYR A 55 1.80 -4.74 21.20
N THR A 56 2.36 -5.94 21.28
CA THR A 56 2.45 -6.74 22.51
C THR A 56 3.76 -6.47 23.25
N GLU A 57 4.88 -6.49 22.53
CA GLU A 57 6.20 -6.28 23.11
C GLU A 57 7.16 -5.57 22.15
N TYR A 58 8.18 -4.93 22.72
CA TYR A 58 9.31 -4.41 21.98
C TYR A 58 10.48 -5.38 22.07
N LEU A 59 10.92 -5.86 20.92
CA LEU A 59 12.01 -6.80 20.78
C LEU A 59 13.33 -6.03 20.61
N GLU A 60 14.10 -5.86 21.69
CA GLU A 60 15.36 -5.12 21.67
C GLU A 60 16.37 -5.67 20.66
N GLU A 61 16.44 -7.00 20.52
CA GLU A 61 17.35 -7.69 19.58
C GLU A 61 17.10 -7.27 18.13
N TRP A 62 15.83 -7.09 17.76
CA TRP A 62 15.39 -6.81 16.40
C TRP A 62 15.10 -5.32 16.17
N GLN A 63 15.14 -4.53 17.25
CA GLN A 63 14.72 -3.13 17.29
C GLN A 63 13.37 -2.95 16.57
N SER A 64 12.41 -3.80 16.92
CA SER A 64 11.08 -3.87 16.30
C SER A 64 10.03 -4.18 17.35
N TYR A 65 8.78 -3.85 17.04
CA TYR A 65 7.63 -4.25 17.84
C TYR A 65 7.03 -5.53 17.27
N GLU A 66 6.57 -6.42 18.14
CA GLU A 66 5.62 -7.46 17.75
C GLU A 66 4.25 -6.79 17.63
N VAL A 67 3.71 -6.74 16.41
CA VAL A 67 2.48 -6.00 16.10
C VAL A 67 1.26 -6.84 16.47
N ASN A 68 0.29 -6.20 17.13
CA ASN A 68 -1.03 -6.78 17.33
C ASN A 68 -1.86 -6.56 16.06
N GLU A 69 -1.85 -7.57 15.19
CA GLU A 69 -2.52 -7.53 13.89
C GLU A 69 -4.04 -7.39 14.02
N ASP A 70 -4.67 -8.06 14.97
CA ASP A 70 -6.12 -7.97 15.20
C ASP A 70 -6.55 -6.53 15.49
N GLN A 71 -5.86 -5.84 16.41
CA GLN A 71 -6.17 -4.45 16.75
C GLN A 71 -5.91 -3.49 15.58
N LEU A 72 -4.85 -3.75 14.81
CA LEU A 72 -4.53 -2.96 13.62
C LEU A 72 -5.61 -3.13 12.56
N LEU A 73 -6.08 -4.35 12.33
CA LEU A 73 -7.14 -4.65 11.37
C LEU A 73 -8.47 -4.03 11.81
N ASP A 74 -8.86 -4.20 13.08
CA ASP A 74 -10.07 -3.58 13.65
C ASP A 74 -10.07 -2.06 13.49
N HIS A 75 -8.90 -1.42 13.65
CA HIS A 75 -8.75 0.02 13.50
C HIS A 75 -8.89 0.48 12.04
N LEU A 76 -8.34 -0.27 11.09
CA LEU A 76 -8.30 0.12 9.68
C LEU A 76 -9.54 -0.31 8.90
N GLU A 77 -10.23 -1.38 9.29
CA GLU A 77 -11.39 -1.93 8.58
C GLU A 77 -12.43 -0.85 8.20
N PRO A 78 -12.86 0.04 9.11
CA PRO A 78 -13.86 1.05 8.78
C PRO A 78 -13.44 2.02 7.67
N LEU A 79 -12.13 2.22 7.48
CA LEU A 79 -11.56 3.14 6.49
C LEU A 79 -11.41 2.51 5.10
N THR A 80 -11.48 1.19 4.99
CA THR A 80 -11.17 0.47 3.74
C THR A 80 -12.25 0.60 2.68
N GLY A 81 -13.48 0.93 3.07
CA GLY A 81 -14.64 0.85 2.18
C GLY A 81 -14.81 -0.57 1.61
N ASN A 82 -14.70 -1.58 2.48
CA ASN A 82 -15.05 -3.03 2.46
C ASN A 82 -15.33 -3.80 1.15
N LYS A 83 -15.81 -3.17 0.08
CA LYS A 83 -16.04 -3.75 -1.26
C LYS A 83 -15.65 -2.73 -2.35
N ALA A 84 -14.90 -3.18 -3.36
CA ALA A 84 -14.75 -2.44 -4.61
C ALA A 84 -15.95 -2.69 -5.54
N PRO A 85 -16.40 -1.70 -6.32
CA PRO A 85 -17.39 -1.94 -7.36
C PRO A 85 -16.75 -2.78 -8.47
N GLU A 86 -17.55 -3.64 -9.10
CA GLU A 86 -17.09 -4.44 -10.23
C GLU A 86 -16.91 -3.60 -11.51
N PRO A 87 -15.98 -3.97 -12.42
CA PRO A 87 -15.86 -3.34 -13.73
C PRO A 87 -17.16 -3.40 -14.54
N LYS A 88 -17.41 -2.38 -15.38
CA LYS A 88 -18.64 -2.27 -16.21
C LYS A 88 -18.80 -3.39 -17.24
N ASP A 89 -17.70 -4.00 -17.63
CA ASP A 89 -17.64 -5.11 -18.57
C ASP A 89 -17.67 -6.49 -17.87
N SER A 90 -17.73 -6.53 -16.53
CA SER A 90 -17.91 -7.75 -15.76
C SER A 90 -19.37 -8.22 -15.78
N ASP A 91 -19.58 -9.53 -15.83
CA ASP A 91 -20.91 -10.14 -15.66
C ASP A 91 -21.50 -9.88 -14.27
N GLU A 92 -20.66 -9.55 -13.28
CA GLU A 92 -21.02 -9.23 -11.90
C GLU A 92 -21.25 -7.73 -11.66
N PHE A 93 -21.26 -6.91 -12.72
CA PHE A 93 -21.50 -5.48 -12.61
C PHE A 93 -22.85 -5.16 -11.94
N ASP A 94 -22.81 -4.37 -10.86
CA ASP A 94 -23.98 -3.87 -10.15
C ASP A 94 -24.04 -2.34 -10.22
N GLU A 95 -25.05 -1.81 -10.91
CA GLU A 95 -25.27 -0.37 -11.06
C GLU A 95 -25.53 0.33 -9.71
N ALA A 96 -26.12 -0.36 -8.73
CA ALA A 96 -26.35 0.20 -7.40
C ALA A 96 -25.03 0.44 -6.65
N GLU A 97 -24.01 -0.39 -6.89
CA GLU A 97 -22.68 -0.22 -6.29
C GLU A 97 -21.95 0.99 -6.88
N LEU A 98 -22.06 1.18 -8.20
CA LEU A 98 -21.54 2.38 -8.86
C LEU A 98 -22.22 3.65 -8.34
N ILE A 99 -23.55 3.64 -8.18
CA ILE A 99 -24.28 4.78 -7.61
C ILE A 99 -23.80 5.05 -6.18
N GLN A 100 -23.71 4.02 -5.33
CA GLN A 100 -23.21 4.15 -3.96
C GLN A 100 -21.78 4.72 -3.92
N ALA A 101 -20.89 4.28 -4.80
CA ALA A 101 -19.52 4.78 -4.88
C ALA A 101 -19.46 6.26 -5.32
N ARG A 102 -20.35 6.69 -6.23
CA ARG A 102 -20.41 8.09 -6.70
C ARG A 102 -21.06 9.03 -5.71
N GLU A 103 -22.03 8.53 -4.93
CA GLU A 103 -22.76 9.28 -3.91
C GLU A 103 -22.02 9.37 -2.57
N ALA A 104 -20.79 8.83 -2.49
CA ALA A 104 -19.90 9.05 -1.36
C ALA A 104 -19.83 10.56 -1.03
N GLU A 105 -20.30 10.93 0.17
CA GLU A 105 -20.44 12.33 0.59
C GLU A 105 -19.07 13.03 0.68
N GLU A 106 -19.05 14.36 0.56
CA GLU A 106 -17.84 15.14 0.88
C GLU A 106 -17.42 14.85 2.33
N GLY A 107 -16.22 14.30 2.52
CA GLY A 107 -15.73 13.83 3.81
C GLY A 107 -15.86 12.32 4.04
N ASP A 108 -16.33 11.56 3.04
CA ASP A 108 -16.28 10.11 3.07
C ASP A 108 -14.82 9.61 3.01
N GLU A 109 -14.36 9.12 4.17
CA GLU A 109 -13.02 8.56 4.36
C GLU A 109 -12.96 7.05 4.03
N ARG A 110 -13.82 6.54 3.16
CA ARG A 110 -13.82 5.11 2.79
C ARG A 110 -13.08 4.87 1.49
N GLY A 111 -12.14 3.93 1.53
CA GLY A 111 -11.28 3.62 0.39
C GLY A 111 -10.14 4.62 0.22
N GLY A 112 -9.44 4.53 -0.91
CA GLY A 112 -8.31 5.41 -1.22
C GLY A 112 -7.14 5.26 -0.25
N LEU A 113 -7.00 4.10 0.39
CA LEU A 113 -5.90 3.87 1.33
C LEU A 113 -4.63 3.53 0.57
N VAL A 114 -3.51 4.15 0.95
CA VAL A 114 -2.17 3.75 0.54
C VAL A 114 -1.48 3.17 1.77
N LEU A 115 -1.56 1.85 1.93
CA LEU A 115 -1.02 1.09 3.05
C LEU A 115 0.49 0.91 2.87
N ASP A 116 1.28 1.62 3.67
CA ASP A 116 2.75 1.54 3.68
C ASP A 116 3.21 0.63 4.81
N TRP A 117 3.62 -0.59 4.46
CA TRP A 117 4.21 -1.53 5.42
C TRP A 117 5.16 -2.52 4.75
N HIS A 118 5.96 -3.22 5.55
CA HIS A 118 7.01 -4.12 5.03
C HIS A 118 6.51 -5.55 4.76
N THR A 119 5.33 -5.91 5.28
CA THR A 119 4.61 -7.14 5.00
C THR A 119 3.22 -6.80 4.43
N CYS A 120 2.56 -7.78 3.83
CA CYS A 120 1.27 -7.56 3.16
C CYS A 120 0.25 -8.69 3.36
N ASP A 121 0.66 -9.80 3.93
CA ASP A 121 -0.14 -10.99 4.22
C ASP A 121 -1.21 -10.77 5.32
N VAL A 122 -1.02 -9.75 6.17
CA VAL A 122 -2.02 -9.40 7.19
C VAL A 122 -3.33 -8.87 6.59
N TRP A 123 -3.31 -8.24 5.41
CA TRP A 123 -4.47 -7.52 4.90
C TRP A 123 -5.45 -8.51 4.26
N PRO A 124 -6.76 -8.47 4.62
CA PRO A 124 -7.77 -9.24 3.91
C PRO A 124 -7.77 -8.91 2.41
N GLU A 125 -7.77 -9.92 1.54
CA GLU A 125 -7.73 -9.75 0.08
C GLU A 125 -8.78 -8.75 -0.44
N ARG A 126 -10.01 -8.80 0.10
CA ARG A 126 -11.11 -7.88 -0.24
C ARG A 126 -10.81 -6.39 -0.02
N TRP A 127 -9.83 -6.06 0.82
CA TRP A 127 -9.43 -4.68 1.05
C TRP A 127 -8.61 -4.14 -0.10
N VAL A 128 -7.82 -4.97 -0.77
CA VAL A 128 -6.69 -4.53 -1.60
C VAL A 128 -7.02 -4.67 -3.07
N ASP A 129 -6.84 -3.58 -3.83
CA ASP A 129 -7.05 -3.58 -5.28
C ASP A 129 -5.72 -3.69 -6.06
N LEU A 130 -4.60 -3.32 -5.43
CA LEU A 130 -3.25 -3.39 -5.99
C LEU A 130 -2.21 -3.60 -4.89
N VAL A 131 -1.27 -4.50 -5.12
CA VAL A 131 -0.07 -4.73 -4.30
C VAL A 131 1.15 -4.33 -5.11
N VAL A 132 1.81 -3.26 -4.70
CA VAL A 132 3.07 -2.80 -5.26
C VAL A 132 4.22 -3.31 -4.38
N VAL A 133 5.04 -4.21 -4.92
CA VAL A 133 6.23 -4.73 -4.25
C VAL A 133 7.46 -3.99 -4.77
N LEU A 134 8.03 -3.13 -3.93
CA LEU A 134 9.26 -2.41 -4.26
C LEU A 134 10.48 -3.31 -4.07
N ARG A 135 11.31 -3.40 -5.11
CA ARG A 135 12.55 -4.18 -5.16
C ARG A 135 13.74 -3.27 -5.38
N CYS A 136 14.89 -3.63 -4.82
CA CYS A 136 16.10 -2.83 -4.95
C CYS A 136 17.32 -3.76 -5.08
N ASP A 137 18.36 -3.29 -5.76
CA ASP A 137 19.64 -4.01 -5.75
C ASP A 137 20.18 -4.08 -4.31
N HIS A 138 20.73 -5.24 -3.93
CA HIS A 138 21.18 -5.50 -2.57
C HIS A 138 22.30 -4.53 -2.13
N SER A 139 23.19 -4.11 -3.05
CA SER A 139 24.24 -3.14 -2.72
C SER A 139 23.67 -1.76 -2.42
N VAL A 140 22.68 -1.32 -3.19
CA VAL A 140 21.96 -0.06 -2.97
C VAL A 140 21.16 -0.11 -1.67
N LEU A 141 20.48 -1.23 -1.40
CA LEU A 141 19.75 -1.42 -0.15
C LEU A 141 20.69 -1.35 1.07
N TRP A 142 21.84 -2.00 0.99
CA TRP A 142 22.87 -1.97 2.03
C TRP A 142 23.29 -0.54 2.35
N GLU A 143 23.69 0.24 1.34
CA GLU A 143 24.10 1.64 1.52
C GLU A 143 23.01 2.50 2.16
N ARG A 144 21.75 2.29 1.76
CA ARG A 144 20.60 3.01 2.35
C ARG A 144 20.39 2.66 3.81
N LEU A 145 20.53 1.39 4.20
CA LEU A 145 20.37 0.94 5.58
C LEU A 145 21.54 1.38 6.47
N GLU A 146 22.76 1.34 5.96
CA GLU A 146 23.95 1.87 6.63
C GLU A 146 23.82 3.38 6.90
N LYS A 147 23.38 4.15 5.89
CA LYS A 147 23.12 5.59 6.03
C LYS A 147 22.03 5.91 7.05
N ARG A 148 21.09 4.99 7.29
CA ARG A 148 20.06 5.08 8.34
C ARG A 148 20.59 4.72 9.74
N GLY A 149 21.84 4.28 9.85
CA GLY A 149 22.48 3.94 11.12
C GLY A 149 22.00 2.61 11.70
N TYR A 150 21.53 1.68 10.86
CA TYR A 150 21.08 0.37 11.33
C TYR A 150 22.29 -0.45 11.81
N PRO A 151 22.15 -1.26 12.88
CA PRO A 151 23.19 -2.19 13.28
C PRO A 151 23.51 -3.19 12.16
N LEU A 152 24.79 -3.59 12.03
CA LEU A 152 25.26 -4.50 10.97
C LEU A 152 24.41 -5.78 10.85
N LYS A 153 24.05 -6.40 11.98
CA LYS A 153 23.20 -7.60 12.02
C LYS A 153 21.85 -7.35 11.31
N LYS A 154 21.18 -6.24 11.64
CA LYS A 154 19.91 -5.83 11.03
C LYS A 154 20.05 -5.50 9.55
N ILE A 155 21.17 -4.90 9.14
CA ILE A 155 21.47 -4.66 7.72
C ILE A 155 21.59 -6.00 6.97
N GLN A 156 22.35 -6.95 7.51
CA GLN A 156 22.54 -8.27 6.92
C GLN A 156 21.22 -9.02 6.75
N GLU A 157 20.38 -9.04 7.79
CA GLU A 157 19.07 -9.70 7.76
C GLU A 157 18.14 -9.12 6.70
N ASN A 158 17.99 -7.79 6.65
CA ASN A 158 17.14 -7.15 5.63
C ASN A 158 17.72 -7.37 4.23
N ASN A 159 19.03 -7.29 4.06
CA ASN A 159 19.67 -7.49 2.78
C ASN A 159 19.51 -8.93 2.28
N GLU A 160 19.62 -9.92 3.16
CA GLU A 160 19.35 -11.32 2.84
C GLU A 160 17.88 -11.52 2.47
N ALA A 161 16.93 -10.92 3.21
CA ALA A 161 15.52 -10.97 2.88
C ALA A 161 15.21 -10.42 1.47
N GLU A 162 15.86 -9.32 1.06
CA GLU A 162 15.71 -8.77 -0.30
C GLU A 162 16.28 -9.70 -1.37
N ILE A 163 17.45 -10.30 -1.11
CA ILE A 163 18.09 -11.27 -2.02
C ILE A 163 17.22 -12.51 -2.20
N MET A 164 16.67 -13.03 -1.10
CA MET A 164 15.79 -14.20 -1.11
C MET A 164 14.39 -13.88 -1.64
N GLY A 165 14.02 -12.60 -1.76
CA GLY A 165 12.73 -12.18 -2.28
C GLY A 165 11.56 -12.44 -1.33
N VAL A 166 11.81 -12.49 -0.02
CA VAL A 166 10.82 -12.86 1.01
C VAL A 166 9.50 -12.11 0.84
N VAL A 167 9.55 -10.78 0.78
CA VAL A 167 8.33 -9.95 0.68
C VAL A 167 7.62 -10.12 -0.68
N ALA A 168 8.36 -10.43 -1.75
CA ALA A 168 7.74 -10.72 -3.05
C ALA A 168 7.01 -12.07 -3.04
N ASP A 169 7.58 -13.07 -2.37
CA ASP A 169 6.96 -14.38 -2.20
C ASP A 169 5.74 -14.33 -1.26
N ASP A 170 5.78 -13.52 -0.21
CA ASP A 170 4.63 -13.25 0.67
C ASP A 170 3.47 -12.65 -0.12
N ALA A 171 3.75 -11.66 -0.99
CA ALA A 171 2.74 -11.06 -1.85
C ALA A 171 2.12 -12.09 -2.81
N ARG A 172 2.95 -12.90 -3.49
CA ARG A 172 2.49 -13.94 -4.42
C ARG A 172 1.69 -15.05 -3.75
N SER A 173 1.94 -15.30 -2.46
CA SER A 173 1.22 -16.31 -1.68
C SER A 173 -0.11 -15.79 -1.14
N SER A 174 -0.23 -14.46 -0.98
CA SER A 174 -1.38 -13.82 -0.32
C SER A 174 -2.38 -13.19 -1.30
N TYR A 175 -1.95 -12.86 -2.52
CA TYR A 175 -2.76 -12.14 -3.50
C TYR A 175 -2.72 -12.79 -4.88
N PRO A 176 -3.76 -12.57 -5.70
CA PRO A 176 -3.78 -13.02 -7.08
C PRO A 176 -2.72 -12.28 -7.91
N ALA A 177 -2.13 -12.98 -8.89
CA ALA A 177 -0.98 -12.48 -9.65
C ALA A 177 -1.27 -11.17 -10.41
N GLU A 178 -2.51 -10.98 -10.86
CA GLU A 178 -2.97 -9.78 -11.56
C GLU A 178 -3.05 -8.53 -10.67
N ALA A 179 -3.15 -8.71 -9.35
CA ALA A 179 -3.16 -7.61 -8.39
C ALA A 179 -1.73 -7.22 -7.96
N ILE A 180 -0.70 -7.99 -8.33
CA ILE A 180 0.68 -7.78 -7.87
C ILE A 180 1.52 -7.12 -8.99
N VAL A 181 2.21 -6.05 -8.63
CA VAL A 181 3.18 -5.38 -9.50
C VAL A 181 4.50 -5.22 -8.75
N GLU A 182 5.56 -5.81 -9.27
CA GLU A 182 6.92 -5.55 -8.80
C GLU A 182 7.51 -4.34 -9.50
N LEU A 183 8.04 -3.39 -8.73
CA LEU A 183 8.67 -2.17 -9.23
C LEU A 183 10.11 -2.05 -8.69
N ARG A 184 11.03 -1.69 -9.57
CA ARG A 184 12.41 -1.37 -9.20
C ARG A 184 12.43 0.01 -8.53
N SER A 185 13.19 0.14 -7.43
CA SER A 185 13.41 1.43 -6.75
C SER A 185 14.84 1.58 -6.21
N GLN A 186 15.74 2.05 -7.06
CA GLN A 186 17.17 2.21 -6.79
C GLN A 186 17.61 3.68 -6.82
N GLU A 187 17.08 4.46 -7.75
CA GLU A 187 17.45 5.86 -7.96
C GLU A 187 16.24 6.78 -7.76
N SER A 188 16.47 8.09 -7.64
CA SER A 188 15.37 9.04 -7.44
C SER A 188 14.36 8.97 -8.60
N GLY A 189 14.83 8.92 -9.84
CA GLY A 189 14.00 8.83 -11.05
C GLY A 189 13.04 7.63 -11.06
N ASP A 190 13.42 6.52 -10.42
CA ASP A 190 12.54 5.35 -10.29
C ASP A 190 11.28 5.71 -9.48
N VAL A 191 11.39 6.59 -8.48
CA VAL A 191 10.26 6.98 -7.62
C VAL A 191 9.21 7.73 -8.42
N GLU A 192 9.61 8.75 -9.19
CA GLU A 192 8.67 9.51 -10.01
C GLU A 192 8.01 8.63 -11.09
N GLU A 193 8.81 7.82 -11.79
CA GLU A 193 8.29 6.90 -12.83
C GLU A 193 7.32 5.86 -12.24
N ASN A 194 7.64 5.29 -11.07
CA ASN A 194 6.77 4.35 -10.38
C ASN A 194 5.46 5.01 -9.94
N VAL A 195 5.52 6.22 -9.39
CA VAL A 195 4.31 6.96 -8.98
C VAL A 195 3.44 7.27 -10.18
N ASP A 196 4.00 7.74 -11.29
CA ASP A 196 3.25 7.99 -12.53
C ASP A 196 2.56 6.72 -13.05
N ARG A 197 3.25 5.58 -13.00
CA ARG A 197 2.68 4.27 -13.38
C ARG A 197 1.53 3.86 -12.46
N ILE A 198 1.64 4.07 -11.15
CA ILE A 198 0.57 3.78 -10.20
C ILE A 198 -0.62 4.72 -10.44
N ILE A 199 -0.39 6.02 -10.69
CA ILE A 199 -1.44 6.99 -11.01
C ILE A 199 -2.21 6.57 -12.28
N GLN A 200 -1.50 6.17 -13.34
CA GLN A 200 -2.13 5.67 -14.56
C GLN A 200 -2.99 4.42 -14.30
N TRP A 201 -2.50 3.52 -13.44
CA TRP A 201 -3.28 2.35 -13.02
C TRP A 201 -4.55 2.76 -12.26
N ILE A 202 -4.49 3.75 -11.37
CA ILE A 202 -5.66 4.25 -10.64
C ILE A 202 -6.70 4.81 -11.62
N HIS A 203 -6.29 5.63 -12.60
CA HIS A 203 -7.21 6.14 -13.63
C HIS A 203 -7.86 5.02 -14.43
N ALA A 204 -7.09 4.00 -14.83
CA ALA A 204 -7.63 2.83 -15.53
C ALA A 204 -8.62 2.05 -14.66
N TRP A 205 -8.28 1.81 -13.39
CA TRP A 205 -9.14 1.12 -12.42
C TRP A 205 -10.48 1.85 -12.25
N ARG A 206 -10.45 3.18 -12.14
CA ARG A 206 -11.64 4.03 -12.00
C ARG A 206 -12.46 4.08 -13.28
N THR A 207 -11.82 4.23 -14.43
CA THR A 207 -12.47 4.25 -15.76
C THR A 207 -13.21 2.94 -16.02
N ALA A 208 -12.57 1.79 -15.76
CA ALA A 208 -13.18 0.47 -15.93
C ALA A 208 -14.46 0.30 -15.09
N ARG A 209 -14.54 0.98 -13.95
CA ARG A 209 -15.70 0.99 -13.03
C ARG A 209 -16.66 2.15 -13.30
N GLY A 210 -16.35 3.05 -14.23
CA GLY A 210 -17.17 4.23 -14.53
C GLY A 210 -17.14 5.33 -13.49
N LEU A 211 -16.09 5.40 -12.68
CA LEU A 211 -15.88 6.43 -11.66
C LEU A 211 -15.12 7.65 -12.20
N GLU A 212 -14.69 7.58 -13.45
CA GLU A 212 -14.14 8.65 -14.29
C GLU A 212 -14.85 8.67 -15.65
#